data_AF-A0A0N8KQV2-F1
#
_entry.id   AF-A0A0N8KQV2-F1
#
_cell.length_a   1.000
_cell.length_b   1.000
_cell.length_c   1.000
_cell.angle_alpha   90.00
_cell.angle_beta   90.00
_cell.angle_gamma   90.00
#
_symmetry.space_group_name_H-M   'P 1'
#
loop_
_entity.id
_entity.type
_entity.pdbx_description
1 polymer ?
#
loop_
_entity_poly.entity_id
_entity_poly.type
_entity_poly.pdbx_seq_one_letter_code
_entity_poly.pdbx_strand_id
1 'polypeptide(L)'
;MGKNHHITSNNHAGHNTHNTHEMKKQDKHHDHGAMMLADFKKRFWVSFIITIPILLLSPLVQDFLGIKKMVSFPGDMYVLFALSSIVFFYGGYPFLKGIFDELKSATPGMMTLVAIAITTAYVYSSAVVFGLRGMVFFWELATLIDVMLLGHWIEMKSVMGASRLLKNWQG
;
A
#
# COMPACT_ATOMS: atom_id res chain seq x y z
N MET A 1 48.96 70.65 10.74
CA MET A 1 48.79 69.63 11.80
C MET A 1 47.52 69.96 12.60
N GLY A 2 46.50 69.08 12.55
CA GLY A 2 45.36 69.00 13.49
C GLY A 2 44.32 70.13 13.53
N LYS A 3 43.27 70.05 12.68
CA LYS A 3 42.04 70.86 12.77
C LYS A 3 41.00 70.16 13.67
N ASN A 4 40.60 70.83 14.75
CA ASN A 4 39.25 71.31 15.06
C ASN A 4 37.98 70.43 14.85
N HIS A 5 37.19 70.37 15.94
CA HIS A 5 35.71 70.50 16.06
C HIS A 5 34.84 69.27 16.45
N HIS A 6 34.16 69.45 17.60
CA HIS A 6 32.81 69.03 18.01
C HIS A 6 31.85 68.58 16.89
N ILE A 7 31.01 67.56 17.15
CA ILE A 7 29.53 67.56 16.96
C ILE A 7 28.89 66.44 17.84
N THR A 8 27.85 66.80 18.58
CA THR A 8 26.82 65.91 19.15
C THR A 8 25.66 65.80 18.14
N SER A 9 25.16 64.60 17.80
CA SER A 9 23.79 64.43 17.21
C SER A 9 23.36 62.96 17.06
N ASN A 10 22.21 62.65 17.68
CA ASN A 10 21.04 61.85 17.27
C ASN A 10 21.08 60.75 16.19
N ASN A 11 20.35 59.68 16.54
CA ASN A 11 19.46 58.81 15.74
C ASN A 11 19.96 58.20 14.42
N HIS A 12 20.07 56.86 14.42
CA HIS A 12 19.66 56.06 13.27
C HIS A 12 18.93 54.79 13.72
N ALA A 13 17.64 54.74 13.35
CA ALA A 13 16.88 53.52 13.19
C ALA A 13 17.54 52.66 12.09
N GLY A 14 17.90 51.43 12.44
CA GLY A 14 18.38 50.41 11.51
C GLY A 14 17.62 49.12 11.75
N HIS A 15 16.59 48.90 10.93
CA HIS A 15 15.95 47.60 10.75
C HIS A 15 17.02 46.52 10.50
N ASN A 16 17.03 45.47 11.31
CA ASN A 16 17.51 44.16 10.89
C ASN A 16 16.53 43.09 11.40
N THR A 17 15.41 43.03 10.69
CA THR A 17 14.57 41.83 10.60
C THR A 17 15.36 40.75 9.86
N HIS A 18 16.20 40.01 10.58
CA HIS A 18 16.78 38.77 10.05
C HIS A 18 15.88 37.60 10.44
N ASN A 19 15.15 37.14 9.43
CA ASN A 19 14.34 35.93 9.38
C ASN A 19 15.06 34.74 10.02
N THR A 20 14.65 34.34 11.23
CA THR A 20 14.86 32.97 11.73
C THR A 20 13.72 32.08 11.24
N HIS A 21 13.63 31.93 9.92
CA HIS A 21 12.82 30.90 9.27
C HIS A 21 13.72 29.84 8.64
N GLU A 22 14.67 29.31 9.41
CA GLU A 22 15.35 28.07 9.04
C GLU A 22 15.38 27.16 10.26
N MET A 23 14.43 26.22 10.29
CA MET A 23 14.52 24.88 10.86
C MET A 23 13.10 24.33 11.09
N LYS A 24 12.39 24.09 9.98
CA LYS A 24 11.20 23.22 10.00
C LYS A 24 11.09 22.43 8.70
N LYS A 25 12.17 21.75 8.32
CA LYS A 25 12.21 20.92 7.09
C LYS A 25 12.69 19.48 7.30
N GLN A 26 12.85 19.03 8.55
CA GLN A 26 13.30 17.65 8.84
C GLN A 26 12.22 16.70 9.39
N ASP A 27 11.06 17.18 9.86
CA ASP A 27 10.02 16.30 10.41
C ASP A 27 9.07 15.69 9.35
N LYS A 28 9.04 16.20 8.12
CA LYS A 28 8.09 15.75 7.08
C LYS A 28 8.45 14.41 6.41
N HIS A 29 9.71 13.97 6.50
CA HIS A 29 10.13 12.72 5.84
C HIS A 29 9.78 11.45 6.64
N HIS A 30 9.72 11.54 7.97
CA HIS A 30 9.35 10.38 8.82
C HIS A 30 7.86 10.06 8.75
N ASP A 31 7.01 11.06 8.52
CA ASP A 31 5.55 10.92 8.53
C ASP A 31 5.03 10.18 7.28
N HIS A 32 5.64 10.42 6.12
CA HIS A 32 5.24 9.76 4.86
C HIS A 32 5.54 8.25 4.85
N GLY A 33 6.67 7.80 5.39
CA GLY A 33 6.99 6.37 5.48
C GLY A 33 6.06 5.64 6.46
N ALA A 34 5.75 6.27 7.61
CA ALA A 34 4.83 5.71 8.59
C ALA A 34 3.39 5.60 8.06
N MET A 35 2.95 6.59 7.28
CA MET A 35 1.62 6.60 6.64
C MET A 35 1.47 5.46 5.62
N MET A 36 2.48 5.22 4.78
CA MET A 36 2.47 4.13 3.80
C MET A 36 2.48 2.76 4.50
N LEU A 37 3.26 2.60 5.58
CA LEU A 37 3.29 1.36 6.36
C LEU A 37 1.90 1.04 6.96
N ALA A 38 1.22 2.06 7.47
CA ALA A 38 -0.13 1.93 8.02
C ALA A 38 -1.16 1.55 6.94
N ASP A 39 -1.02 2.07 5.72
CA ASP A 39 -1.92 1.74 4.60
C ASP A 39 -1.80 0.27 4.20
N PHE A 40 -0.59 -0.23 3.96
CA PHE A 40 -0.38 -1.65 3.64
C PHE A 40 -0.86 -2.58 4.76
N LYS A 41 -0.60 -2.24 6.01
CA LYS A 41 -1.11 -3.00 7.18
C LYS A 41 -2.64 -3.03 7.20
N LYS A 42 -3.30 -1.88 6.98
CA LYS A 42 -4.76 -1.78 6.98
C LYS A 42 -5.36 -2.58 5.83
N ARG A 43 -4.77 -2.47 4.63
CA ARG A 43 -5.20 -3.23 3.46
C ARG A 43 -5.07 -4.72 3.71
N PHE A 44 -3.94 -5.18 4.21
CA PHE A 44 -3.72 -6.57 4.58
C PHE A 44 -4.81 -7.10 5.50
N TRP A 45 -5.07 -6.42 6.63
CA TRP A 45 -6.06 -6.93 7.60
C TRP A 45 -7.48 -6.96 7.05
N VAL A 46 -7.89 -5.94 6.30
CA VAL A 46 -9.22 -5.90 5.69
C VAL A 46 -9.35 -7.00 4.62
N SER A 47 -8.37 -7.13 3.73
CA SER A 47 -8.35 -8.17 2.70
C SER A 47 -8.33 -9.56 3.32
N PHE A 48 -7.47 -9.80 4.30
CA PHE A 48 -7.34 -11.08 5.00
C PHE A 48 -8.64 -11.54 5.66
N ILE A 49 -9.36 -10.63 6.33
CA ILE A 49 -10.67 -10.94 6.93
C ILE A 49 -11.68 -11.35 5.86
N ILE A 50 -11.67 -10.71 4.69
CA ILE A 50 -12.56 -11.05 3.57
C ILE A 50 -12.08 -12.31 2.84
N THR A 51 -10.80 -12.62 2.84
CA THR A 51 -10.25 -13.85 2.28
C THR A 51 -10.76 -15.09 3.00
N ILE A 52 -11.04 -15.01 4.31
CA ILE A 52 -11.62 -16.14 5.06
C ILE A 52 -12.93 -16.66 4.45
N PRO A 53 -13.99 -15.84 4.26
CA PRO A 53 -15.20 -16.32 3.60
C PRO A 53 -14.96 -16.69 2.13
N ILE A 54 -14.05 -16.04 1.40
CA ILE A 54 -13.68 -16.45 0.03
C ILE A 54 -13.16 -17.89 0.01
N LEU A 55 -12.28 -18.26 0.95
CA LEU A 55 -11.74 -19.61 1.06
C LEU A 55 -12.84 -20.62 1.37
N LEU A 56 -13.75 -20.29 2.28
CA LEU A 56 -14.87 -21.18 2.63
C LEU A 56 -15.86 -21.39 1.48
N LEU A 57 -16.06 -20.38 0.63
CA LEU A 57 -16.94 -20.46 -0.54
C LEU A 57 -16.24 -21.02 -1.78
N SER A 58 -14.91 -21.18 -1.78
CA SER A 58 -14.15 -21.64 -2.94
C SER A 58 -14.41 -23.13 -3.23
N PRO A 59 -14.82 -23.50 -4.45
CA PRO A 59 -15.10 -24.90 -4.81
C PRO A 59 -13.91 -25.83 -4.58
N LEU A 60 -12.68 -25.39 -4.91
CA LEU A 60 -11.47 -26.19 -4.73
C LEU A 60 -11.20 -26.45 -3.24
N VAL A 61 -11.36 -25.42 -2.39
CA VAL A 61 -11.19 -25.55 -0.94
C VAL A 61 -12.29 -26.42 -0.33
N GLN A 62 -13.54 -26.27 -0.77
CA GLN A 62 -14.66 -27.10 -0.32
C GLN A 62 -14.48 -28.57 -0.72
N ASP A 63 -13.98 -28.84 -1.93
CA ASP A 63 -13.70 -30.19 -2.42
C ASP A 63 -12.53 -30.80 -1.63
N PHE A 64 -11.49 -30.01 -1.32
CA PHE A 64 -10.37 -30.44 -0.49
C PHE A 64 -10.78 -30.77 0.95
N LEU A 65 -11.65 -29.96 1.56
CA LEU A 65 -12.14 -30.16 2.92
C LEU A 65 -13.34 -31.12 3.02
N GLY A 66 -13.92 -31.55 1.90
CA GLY A 66 -15.09 -32.42 1.87
C GLY A 66 -16.39 -31.76 2.36
N ILE A 67 -16.43 -30.43 2.48
CA ILE A 67 -17.57 -29.67 3.05
C ILE A 67 -18.54 -29.12 2.01
N LYS A 68 -18.36 -29.47 0.74
CA LYS A 68 -19.17 -28.96 -0.39
C LYS A 68 -20.68 -29.01 -0.14
N LYS A 69 -21.18 -30.11 0.42
CA LYS A 69 -22.62 -30.31 0.69
C LYS A 69 -23.18 -29.44 1.82
N MET A 70 -22.33 -28.90 2.68
CA MET A 70 -22.74 -28.04 3.81
C MET A 70 -22.72 -26.55 3.46
N VAL A 71 -21.81 -26.13 2.56
CA VAL A 71 -21.52 -24.72 2.30
C VAL A 71 -22.03 -24.26 0.94
N SER A 72 -22.24 -25.16 -0.03
CA SER A 72 -22.76 -24.76 -1.35
C SER A 72 -24.25 -24.42 -1.28
N PHE A 73 -24.62 -23.30 -1.89
CA PHE A 73 -25.99 -22.83 -2.00
C PHE A 73 -26.21 -22.13 -3.35
N PRO A 74 -27.46 -22.01 -3.83
CA PRO A 74 -27.74 -21.33 -5.09
C PRO A 74 -27.24 -19.88 -5.08
N GLY A 75 -26.27 -19.57 -5.93
CA GLY A 75 -25.69 -18.23 -6.05
C GLY A 75 -24.43 -17.98 -5.22
N ASP A 76 -23.87 -19.00 -4.56
CA ASP A 76 -22.57 -18.96 -3.88
C ASP A 76 -21.45 -18.38 -4.77
N MET A 77 -21.44 -18.70 -6.07
CA MET A 77 -20.48 -18.16 -7.04
C MET A 77 -20.59 -16.63 -7.22
N TYR A 78 -21.78 -16.05 -7.15
CA TYR A 78 -21.96 -14.60 -7.24
C TYR A 78 -21.51 -13.90 -5.95
N VAL A 79 -21.75 -14.52 -4.79
CA VAL A 79 -21.23 -14.04 -3.50
C VAL A 79 -19.71 -14.10 -3.50
N LEU A 80 -19.13 -15.21 -3.96
CA LEU A 80 -17.69 -15.38 -4.12
C LEU A 80 -17.11 -14.31 -5.04
N PHE A 81 -17.71 -14.07 -6.20
CA PHE A 81 -17.31 -12.99 -7.12
C PHE A 81 -17.37 -11.61 -6.43
N ALA A 82 -18.43 -11.30 -5.69
CA ALA A 82 -18.58 -10.02 -5.01
C ALA A 82 -17.49 -9.81 -3.94
N LEU A 83 -17.25 -10.81 -3.08
CA LEU A 83 -16.20 -10.75 -2.06
C LEU A 83 -14.82 -10.62 -2.69
N SER A 84 -14.52 -11.43 -3.71
CA SER A 84 -13.24 -11.37 -4.41
C SER A 84 -13.05 -10.07 -5.18
N SER A 85 -14.12 -9.46 -5.70
CA SER A 85 -14.06 -8.12 -6.29
C SER A 85 -13.64 -7.07 -5.27
N ILE A 86 -14.14 -7.14 -4.04
CA ILE A 86 -13.71 -6.23 -2.97
C ILE A 86 -12.21 -6.40 -2.71
N VAL A 87 -11.72 -7.64 -2.56
CA VAL A 87 -10.29 -7.90 -2.33
C VAL A 87 -9.44 -7.44 -3.52
N PHE A 88 -9.88 -7.69 -4.75
CA PHE A 88 -9.20 -7.27 -5.97
C PHE A 88 -9.07 -5.76 -6.06
N PHE A 89 -10.18 -5.01 -5.91
CA PHE A 89 -10.16 -3.56 -6.07
C PHE A 89 -9.57 -2.83 -4.86
N TYR A 90 -9.80 -3.29 -3.63
CA TYR A 90 -9.30 -2.61 -2.44
C TYR A 90 -7.89 -3.09 -2.04
N GLY A 91 -7.70 -4.40 -1.92
CA GLY A 91 -6.42 -5.00 -1.58
C GLY A 91 -5.43 -4.95 -2.74
N GLY A 92 -5.90 -5.23 -3.96
CA GLY A 92 -5.08 -5.21 -5.17
C GLY A 92 -4.71 -3.81 -5.68
N TYR A 93 -5.37 -2.76 -5.19
CA TYR A 93 -5.17 -1.38 -5.66
C TYR A 93 -3.70 -0.93 -5.77
N PRO A 94 -2.82 -1.16 -4.76
CA PRO A 94 -1.43 -0.70 -4.84
C PRO A 94 -0.70 -1.30 -6.04
N PHE A 95 -0.92 -2.59 -6.32
CA PHE A 95 -0.30 -3.31 -7.44
C PHE A 95 -0.87 -2.84 -8.78
N LEU A 96 -2.21 -2.71 -8.86
CA LEU A 96 -2.89 -2.19 -10.04
C LEU A 96 -2.51 -0.74 -10.34
N LYS A 97 -2.16 0.07 -9.35
CA LYS A 97 -1.61 1.41 -9.57
C LYS A 97 -0.15 1.33 -10.00
N GLY A 98 0.64 0.49 -9.35
CA GLY A 98 2.07 0.32 -9.60
C GLY A 98 2.40 -0.13 -11.02
N ILE A 99 1.58 -0.98 -11.64
CA ILE A 99 1.78 -1.38 -13.05
C ILE A 99 1.73 -0.19 -14.02
N PHE A 100 0.86 0.80 -13.79
CA PHE A 100 0.80 1.98 -14.66
C PHE A 100 2.05 2.85 -14.52
N ASP A 101 2.61 2.92 -13.31
CA ASP A 101 3.82 3.68 -13.04
C ASP A 101 5.05 2.99 -13.64
N GLU A 102 5.19 1.67 -13.43
CA GLU A 102 6.28 0.84 -13.97
C GLU A 102 6.27 0.74 -15.50
N LEU A 103 5.08 0.66 -16.10
CA LEU A 103 4.94 0.60 -17.56
C LEU A 103 5.32 1.93 -18.22
N LYS A 104 5.00 3.06 -17.58
CA LYS A 104 5.42 4.40 -18.05
C LYS A 104 6.93 4.60 -17.96
N SER A 105 7.56 4.07 -16.92
CA SER A 105 9.01 4.14 -16.75
C SER A 105 9.77 3.07 -17.55
N ALA A 106 9.07 2.18 -18.26
CA ALA A 106 9.64 1.04 -18.99
C ALA A 106 10.55 0.15 -18.11
N THR A 107 10.19 0.01 -16.84
CA THR A 107 10.92 -0.81 -15.86
C THR A 107 9.96 -1.78 -15.18
N PRO A 108 9.65 -2.93 -15.82
CA PRO A 108 8.77 -3.93 -15.23
C PRO A 108 9.40 -4.50 -13.95
N GLY A 109 8.65 -4.45 -12.86
CA GLY A 109 9.09 -4.90 -11.54
C GLY A 109 8.09 -5.83 -10.87
N MET A 110 8.16 -5.89 -9.54
CA MET A 110 7.32 -6.74 -8.70
C MET A 110 5.84 -6.34 -8.82
N MET A 111 5.54 -5.05 -8.94
CA MET A 111 4.16 -4.56 -8.99
C MET A 111 3.47 -4.99 -10.29
N THR A 112 4.16 -4.88 -11.44
CA THR A 112 3.65 -5.31 -12.74
C THR A 112 3.34 -6.80 -12.75
N LEU A 113 4.25 -7.65 -12.27
CA LEU A 113 4.04 -9.11 -12.26
C LEU A 113 2.83 -9.50 -11.42
N VAL A 114 2.72 -8.94 -10.21
CA VAL A 114 1.57 -9.19 -9.31
C VAL A 114 0.29 -8.68 -9.96
N ALA A 115 0.28 -7.45 -10.48
CA ALA A 115 -0.88 -6.85 -11.13
C ALA A 115 -1.41 -7.68 -12.30
N ILE A 116 -0.53 -8.20 -13.16
CA ILE A 116 -0.91 -9.08 -14.28
C ILE A 116 -1.52 -10.38 -13.75
N ALA A 117 -0.89 -11.01 -12.74
CA ALA A 117 -1.38 -12.26 -12.16
C ALA A 117 -2.79 -12.09 -11.56
N ILE A 118 -2.99 -11.07 -10.71
CA ILE A 118 -4.31 -10.84 -10.07
C ILE A 118 -5.37 -10.45 -11.08
N THR A 119 -5.02 -9.65 -12.10
CA THR A 119 -5.96 -9.21 -13.13
C THR A 119 -6.39 -10.38 -14.00
N THR A 120 -5.45 -11.23 -14.39
CA THR A 120 -5.73 -12.42 -15.20
C THR A 120 -6.64 -13.38 -14.43
N ALA A 121 -6.31 -13.65 -13.17
CA ALA A 121 -7.14 -14.49 -12.29
C ALA A 121 -8.55 -13.90 -12.11
N TYR A 122 -8.67 -12.59 -11.90
CA TYR A 122 -9.94 -11.91 -11.71
C TYR A 122 -10.82 -11.99 -12.96
N VAL A 123 -10.29 -11.58 -14.12
CA VAL A 123 -11.04 -11.52 -15.38
C VAL A 123 -11.49 -12.91 -15.82
N TYR A 124 -10.60 -13.90 -15.77
CA TYR A 124 -10.96 -15.28 -16.13
C TYR A 124 -12.03 -15.85 -15.19
N SER A 125 -11.85 -15.70 -13.87
CA SER A 125 -12.81 -16.20 -12.89
C SER A 125 -14.17 -15.52 -13.02
N SER A 126 -14.18 -14.22 -13.32
CA SER A 126 -15.41 -13.47 -13.59
C SER A 126 -16.11 -14.00 -14.84
N ALA A 127 -15.37 -14.25 -15.92
CA ALA A 127 -15.94 -14.86 -17.13
C ALA A 127 -16.57 -16.23 -16.82
N VAL A 128 -15.95 -17.04 -15.97
CA VAL A 128 -16.50 -18.34 -15.53
C VAL A 128 -17.81 -18.16 -14.76
N VAL A 129 -17.89 -17.19 -13.86
CA VAL A 129 -19.14 -16.90 -13.12
C VAL A 129 -20.28 -16.50 -14.04
N PHE A 130 -20.00 -15.77 -15.13
CA PHE A 130 -21.02 -15.24 -16.03
C PHE A 130 -21.31 -16.11 -17.28
N GLY A 131 -20.74 -17.33 -17.36
CA GLY A 131 -21.15 -18.31 -18.37
C GLY A 131 -20.02 -19.01 -19.13
N LEU A 132 -18.75 -18.66 -18.88
CA LEU A 132 -17.63 -19.43 -19.41
C LEU A 132 -17.51 -20.76 -18.66
N ARG A 133 -17.25 -21.85 -19.39
CA ARG A 133 -17.02 -23.16 -18.76
C ARG A 133 -15.59 -23.20 -18.23
N GLY A 134 -15.41 -23.43 -16.94
CA GLY A 134 -14.09 -23.48 -16.30
C GLY A 134 -14.18 -23.60 -14.79
N MET A 135 -13.02 -23.48 -14.14
CA MET A 135 -12.91 -23.39 -12.68
C MET A 135 -12.57 -21.95 -12.28
N VAL A 136 -13.06 -21.48 -11.14
CA VAL A 136 -12.74 -20.14 -10.66
C VAL A 136 -11.43 -20.14 -9.87
N PHE A 137 -10.64 -19.09 -10.01
CA PHE A 137 -9.35 -18.88 -9.32
C PHE A 137 -9.41 -17.74 -8.29
N PHE A 138 -10.60 -17.51 -7.70
CA PHE A 138 -10.82 -16.41 -6.77
C PHE A 138 -10.07 -16.54 -5.45
N TRP A 139 -9.82 -17.77 -5.00
CA TRP A 139 -9.07 -18.00 -3.76
C TRP A 139 -7.56 -17.82 -3.97
N GLU A 140 -7.03 -18.22 -5.13
CA GLU A 140 -5.66 -17.92 -5.55
C GLU A 140 -5.45 -16.41 -5.66
N LEU A 141 -6.40 -15.69 -6.28
CA LEU A 141 -6.38 -14.23 -6.34
C LEU A 141 -6.30 -13.62 -4.93
N ALA A 142 -7.18 -14.04 -4.02
CA ALA A 142 -7.28 -13.44 -2.69
C ALA A 142 -6.02 -13.72 -1.85
N THR A 143 -5.56 -14.97 -1.84
CA THR A 143 -4.33 -15.37 -1.11
C THR A 143 -3.07 -14.73 -1.69
N LEU A 144 -2.98 -14.60 -3.01
CA LEU A 144 -1.87 -13.91 -3.66
C LEU A 144 -1.83 -12.43 -3.25
N ILE A 145 -2.97 -11.74 -3.25
CA ILE A 145 -3.06 -10.35 -2.77
C ILE A 145 -2.63 -10.24 -1.30
N ASP A 146 -3.12 -11.12 -0.43
CA ASP A 146 -2.78 -11.09 1.00
C ASP A 146 -1.28 -11.32 1.25
N VAL A 147 -0.67 -12.32 0.60
CA VAL A 147 0.76 -12.59 0.73
C VAL A 147 1.58 -11.41 0.22
N MET A 148 1.18 -10.79 -0.90
CA MET A 148 1.92 -9.65 -1.45
C MET A 148 1.79 -8.40 -0.57
N LEU A 149 0.61 -8.12 -0.03
CA LEU A 149 0.40 -7.02 0.94
C LEU A 149 1.21 -7.25 2.21
N LEU A 150 1.23 -8.49 2.71
CA LEU A 150 2.01 -8.86 3.88
C LEU A 150 3.51 -8.70 3.62
N GLY A 151 4.00 -9.14 2.47
CA GLY A 151 5.39 -9.01 2.06
C GLY A 151 5.85 -7.55 2.04
N HIS A 152 5.10 -6.68 1.36
CA HIS A 152 5.40 -5.24 1.29
C HIS A 152 5.35 -4.59 2.69
N TRP A 153 4.40 -5.00 3.53
CA TRP A 153 4.35 -4.51 4.91
C TRP A 153 5.59 -4.91 5.73
N ILE A 154 6.05 -6.17 5.61
CA ILE A 154 7.24 -6.67 6.31
C ILE A 154 8.51 -5.99 5.80
N GLU A 155 8.65 -5.82 4.49
CA GLU A 155 9.77 -5.12 3.86
C GLU A 155 9.89 -3.69 4.39
N MET A 156 8.79 -2.94 4.42
CA MET A 156 8.79 -1.58 4.94
C MET A 156 9.08 -1.52 6.44
N LYS A 157 8.56 -2.48 7.21
CA LYS A 157 8.81 -2.56 8.67
C LYS A 157 10.28 -2.80 8.98
N SER A 158 10.97 -3.63 8.20
CA SER A 158 12.39 -3.94 8.42
C SER A 158 13.28 -2.73 8.12
N VAL A 159 13.01 -2.00 7.02
CA VAL A 159 13.72 -0.77 6.64
C VAL A 159 13.61 0.30 7.72
N MET A 160 12.41 0.53 8.25
CA MET A 160 12.18 1.52 9.31
C MET A 160 12.84 1.14 10.66
N GLY A 161 12.99 -0.16 10.93
CA GLY A 161 13.67 -0.67 12.13
C GLY A 161 15.17 -0.34 12.12
N ALA A 162 15.83 -0.52 10.98
CA ALA A 162 17.26 -0.23 10.82
C ALA A 162 17.58 1.27 11.02
N SER A 163 16.75 2.17 10.51
CA SER A 163 16.94 3.62 10.65
C SER A 163 16.84 4.11 12.11
N ARG A 164 16.05 3.44 12.96
CA ARG A 164 15.94 3.80 14.39
C ARG A 164 17.19 3.43 15.18
N LEU A 165 17.90 2.38 14.77
CA LEU A 165 19.12 1.95 15.45
C LEU A 165 20.26 2.94 15.23
N LEU A 166 20.45 3.44 14.00
CA LEU A 166 21.50 4.43 13.70
C LEU A 166 21.32 5.75 14.48
N LYS A 167 20.08 6.20 14.70
CA LYS A 167 19.80 7.41 15.48
C LYS A 167 20.19 7.28 16.96
N ASN A 168 20.11 6.08 17.53
CA ASN A 168 20.43 5.83 18.94
C ASN A 168 21.95 5.72 19.21
N TRP A 169 22.78 5.59 18.17
CA TRP A 169 24.25 5.59 18.29
C TRP A 169 24.88 6.97 18.03
N GLN A 170 24.09 7.97 17.63
CA GLN A 170 24.54 9.34 17.33
C GLN A 170 24.08 10.40 18.36
N GLY A 171 23.48 9.99 19.48
CA GLY A 171 23.12 10.85 20.61
C GLY A 171 23.69 10.30 21.90
#